data_AF-A0A2T4Z791-F1
#
_entry.id   AF-A0A2T4Z791-F1
#
_cell.length_a   1.000
_cell.length_b   1.000
_cell.length_c   1.000
_cell.angle_alpha   90.00
_cell.angle_beta   90.00
_cell.angle_gamma   90.00
#
_symmetry.space_group_name_H-M   'P 1'
#
loop_
_entity.id
_entity.type
_entity.pdbx_description
1 polymer ?
#
loop_
_entity_poly.entity_id
_entity_poly.type
_entity_poly.pdbx_seq_one_letter_code
_entity_poly.pdbx_strand_id
1 'polypeptide(L)'
;MDMYIPQYLVAVPLFAFLGFGISFILNMILKTTWLPMALYVILVGVIVFRMESIKTGDWLMLFIGLIGIGIGSWAIQYLRKKGYRMF
;
A
#
# COMPACT_ATOMS: atom_id res chain seq x y z
N MET A 1 2.76 9.77 23.46
CA MET A 1 4.11 9.32 23.03
C MET A 1 4.43 10.10 21.78
N ASP A 2 5.21 11.16 21.94
CA ASP A 2 5.70 11.97 20.84
C ASP A 2 6.60 11.07 19.98
N MET A 3 6.22 10.88 18.72
CA MET A 3 7.02 10.09 17.79
C MET A 3 8.32 10.84 17.50
N TYR A 4 9.44 10.17 17.73
CA TYR A 4 10.75 10.71 17.44
C TYR A 4 10.92 10.88 15.93
N ILE A 5 11.39 12.04 15.49
CA ILE A 5 11.64 12.39 14.08
C ILE A 5 12.36 11.27 13.28
N PRO A 6 13.38 10.59 13.83
CA PRO A 6 14.03 9.47 13.15
C PRO A 6 13.09 8.33 12.76
N GLN A 7 12.04 8.07 13.54
CA GLN A 7 11.07 7.00 13.25
C GLN A 7 10.31 7.28 11.97
N TYR A 8 9.82 8.52 11.76
CA TYR A 8 9.11 8.87 10.53
C TYR A 8 10.02 8.84 9.30
N LEU A 9 11.30 9.24 9.46
CA LEU A 9 12.28 9.19 8.38
C LEU A 9 12.49 7.76 7.84
N VAL A 10 12.43 6.76 8.71
CA VAL A 10 12.56 5.34 8.31
C VAL A 10 11.22 4.75 7.88
N ALA A 11 10.15 5.03 8.64
CA ALA A 11 8.84 4.41 8.42
C ALA A 11 8.20 4.84 7.11
N VAL A 12 8.33 6.11 6.71
CA VAL A 12 7.68 6.61 5.49
C VAL A 12 8.20 5.91 4.23
N PRO A 13 9.52 5.86 3.96
CA PRO A 13 10.04 5.07 2.84
C PRO A 13 9.66 3.59 2.96
N LEU A 14 9.80 3.01 4.16
CA LEU A 14 9.53 1.59 4.39
C LEU A 14 8.10 1.21 4.01
N PHE A 15 7.09 1.93 4.51
CA PHE A 15 5.68 1.68 4.19
C PHE A 15 5.37 1.89 2.71
N ALA A 16 6.00 2.88 2.07
CA ALA A 16 5.84 3.11 0.63
C ALA A 16 6.36 1.91 -0.19
N PHE A 17 7.60 1.47 0.08
CA PHE A 17 8.22 0.34 -0.63
C PHE A 17 7.53 -0.99 -0.32
N LEU A 18 7.09 -1.19 0.91
CA LEU A 18 6.40 -2.41 1.31
C LEU A 18 5.00 -2.49 0.67
N GLY A 19 4.24 -1.39 0.67
CA GLY A 19 2.98 -1.33 -0.07
C GLY A 19 3.16 -1.58 -1.57
N PHE A 20 4.16 -0.94 -2.18
CA PHE A 20 4.54 -1.18 -3.57
C PHE A 20 4.88 -2.65 -3.81
N GLY A 21 5.79 -3.25 -3.03
CA GLY A 21 6.21 -4.64 -3.18
C GLY A 21 5.07 -5.64 -3.02
N ILE A 22 4.20 -5.46 -2.03
CA ILE A 22 3.02 -6.31 -1.81
C ILE A 22 2.08 -6.26 -3.00
N SER A 23 1.86 -5.08 -3.58
CA SER A 23 1.01 -4.96 -4.76
C SER A 23 1.55 -5.76 -5.95
N PHE A 24 2.87 -5.84 -6.13
CA PHE A 24 3.51 -6.67 -7.14
C PHE A 24 3.31 -8.16 -6.87
N ILE A 25 3.66 -8.61 -5.66
CA ILE A 25 3.59 -10.02 -5.28
C ILE A 25 2.16 -10.55 -5.40
N LEU A 26 1.18 -9.84 -4.84
CA LEU A 26 -0.23 -10.27 -4.87
C LEU A 26 -0.76 -10.40 -6.30
N ASN A 27 -0.38 -9.46 -7.15
CA ASN A 27 -0.85 -9.40 -8.53
C ASN A 27 -0.16 -10.42 -9.44
N MET A 28 1.07 -10.78 -9.11
CA MET A 28 1.81 -11.88 -9.74
C MET A 28 1.20 -13.24 -9.40
N ILE A 29 0.70 -13.44 -8.18
CA ILE A 29 0.03 -14.68 -7.76
C ILE A 29 -1.41 -14.75 -8.28
N LEU A 30 -2.22 -13.72 -8.02
CA LEU A 30 -3.67 -13.73 -8.26
C LEU A 30 -4.07 -13.22 -9.65
N LYS A 31 -3.10 -12.85 -10.49
CA LYS A 31 -3.26 -12.35 -11.87
C LYS A 31 -4.32 -11.26 -12.07
N THR A 32 -4.65 -10.52 -11.02
CA THR A 32 -5.72 -9.51 -11.01
C THR A 32 -5.14 -8.13 -10.66
N THR A 33 -5.36 -7.12 -11.51
CA THR A 33 -4.63 -5.85 -11.45
C THR A 33 -4.98 -4.97 -10.24
N TRP A 34 -6.28 -4.89 -9.97
CA TRP A 34 -6.85 -3.94 -9.02
C TRP A 34 -7.11 -4.55 -7.64
N LEU A 35 -6.99 -5.88 -7.53
CA LEU A 35 -7.27 -6.61 -6.30
C LEU A 35 -6.38 -6.16 -5.12
N PRO A 36 -5.05 -5.96 -5.26
CA PRO A 36 -4.23 -5.50 -4.15
C PRO A 36 -4.68 -4.14 -3.60
N MET A 37 -5.03 -3.21 -4.49
CA MET A 37 -5.53 -1.88 -4.12
C MET A 37 -6.90 -1.97 -3.44
N ALA A 38 -7.82 -2.76 -3.99
CA ALA A 38 -9.14 -2.96 -3.39
C ALA A 38 -9.06 -3.59 -1.99
N LEU A 39 -8.24 -4.63 -1.81
CA LEU A 39 -8.01 -5.25 -0.49
C LEU A 39 -7.47 -4.25 0.51
N TYR A 40 -6.51 -3.41 0.10
CA TYR A 40 -5.95 -2.41 1.00
C TYR A 40 -6.98 -1.33 1.39
N VAL A 41 -7.78 -0.84 0.44
CA VAL A 41 -8.85 0.13 0.74
C VAL A 41 -9.89 -0.46 1.70
N ILE A 42 -10.27 -1.73 1.51
CA ILE A 42 -11.16 -2.44 2.44
C ILE A 42 -10.54 -2.52 3.83
N LEU A 43 -9.26 -2.88 3.92
CA LEU A 43 -8.54 -2.96 5.18
C LEU A 43 -8.48 -1.60 5.90
N VAL A 44 -8.19 -0.52 5.18
CA VAL A 44 -8.22 0.85 5.71
C VAL A 44 -9.62 1.20 6.22
N GLY A 45 -10.67 0.90 5.45
CA GLY A 45 -12.06 1.14 5.86
C GLY A 45 -12.43 0.40 7.15
N VAL A 46 -12.02 -0.87 7.29
CA VAL A 46 -12.23 -1.65 8.51
C VAL A 46 -11.49 -1.05 9.71
N ILE A 47 -10.26 -0.58 9.52
CA ILE A 47 -9.48 0.07 10.59
C ILE A 47 -10.19 1.35 11.04
N VAL A 48 -10.57 2.21 10.11
CA VAL A 48 -11.24 3.49 10.40
C VAL A 48 -12.59 3.28 11.08
N PHE A 49 -13.34 2.25 10.67
CA PHE A 49 -14.64 1.96 11.27
C PHE A 49 -14.53 1.33 12.67
N ARG A 50 -13.49 0.52 12.91
CA ARG A 50 -13.33 -0.22 14.16
C ARG A 50 -12.51 0.51 15.23
N MET A 51 -11.65 1.45 14.83
CA MET A 51 -10.79 2.19 15.75
C MET A 51 -11.36 3.59 16.01
N GLU A 52 -11.84 3.82 17.23
CA GLU A 52 -12.38 5.12 17.66
C GLU A 52 -11.31 6.19 17.89
N SER A 53 -10.03 5.81 18.03
CA SER A 53 -8.93 6.73 18.32
C SER A 53 -7.69 6.39 17.50
N ILE A 54 -7.62 6.93 16.29
CA ILE A 54 -6.46 6.81 15.39
C ILE A 54 -5.54 8.01 15.61
N LYS A 55 -4.25 7.76 15.86
CA LYS A 55 -3.27 8.84 16.02
C LYS A 55 -2.93 9.47 14.68
N THR A 56 -2.50 10.72 14.68
CA THR A 56 -2.10 11.45 13.47
C THR A 56 -0.99 10.72 12.69
N GLY A 57 -0.05 10.06 13.39
CA GLY A 57 1.01 9.28 12.75
C GLY A 57 0.51 8.06 11.99
N ASP A 58 -0.56 7.42 12.47
CA ASP A 58 -1.11 6.21 11.85
C ASP A 58 -1.82 6.58 10.53
N TRP A 59 -2.53 7.70 10.51
CA TRP A 59 -3.11 8.25 9.27
C TRP A 59 -2.05 8.43 8.19
N LEU A 60 -0.93 9.04 8.54
CA LEU A 60 0.18 9.26 7.61
C LEU A 60 0.68 7.92 7.03
N MET A 61 0.89 6.89 7.86
CA MET A 61 1.31 5.57 7.38
C MET A 61 0.28 4.90 6.46
N LEU A 62 -1.02 5.01 6.77
CA LEU A 62 -2.09 4.47 5.94
C LEU A 62 -2.14 5.14 4.56
N PHE A 63 -1.95 6.47 4.49
CA PHE A 63 -1.90 7.18 3.22
C PHE A 63 -0.66 6.81 2.40
N ILE A 64 0.50 6.72 3.02
CA ILE A 64 1.74 6.32 2.33
C ILE A 64 1.67 4.89 1.80
N GLY A 65 1.11 3.96 2.58
CA GLY A 65 0.86 2.60 2.13
C GLY A 65 -0.12 2.54 0.95
N LEU A 66 -1.19 3.36 0.97
CA LEU A 66 -2.15 3.48 -0.12
C LEU A 66 -1.48 3.95 -1.42
N ILE A 67 -0.61 4.97 -1.32
CA ILE A 67 0.15 5.49 -2.46
C ILE A 67 1.08 4.41 -3.01
N GLY A 68 1.82 3.70 -2.14
CA GLY A 68 2.71 2.62 -2.55
C GLY A 68 1.98 1.52 -3.34
N ILE A 69 0.85 1.06 -2.82
CA ILE A 69 0.02 0.04 -3.47
C ILE A 69 -0.61 0.57 -4.77
N GLY A 70 -1.10 1.80 -4.77
CA GLY A 70 -1.69 2.43 -5.95
C GLY A 70 -0.68 2.54 -7.11
N ILE A 71 0.54 3.01 -6.82
CA ILE A 71 1.64 3.09 -7.80
C ILE A 71 1.97 1.70 -8.33
N GLY A 72 2.07 0.69 -7.46
CA GLY A 72 2.41 -0.65 -7.91
C GLY A 72 1.30 -1.33 -8.70
N SER A 73 0.04 -1.19 -8.30
CA SER A 73 -1.12 -1.63 -9.11
C SER A 73 -1.16 -0.96 -10.49
N TRP A 74 -0.85 0.33 -10.57
CA TRP A 74 -0.76 1.05 -11.85
C TRP A 74 0.42 0.56 -12.70
N ALA A 75 1.59 0.39 -12.09
CA ALA A 75 2.78 -0.14 -12.77
C ALA A 75 2.51 -1.53 -13.37
N ILE A 76 1.78 -2.38 -12.66
CA ILE A 76 1.43 -3.71 -13.14
C ILE A 76 0.40 -3.65 -14.29
N GLN A 77 -0.57 -2.74 -14.21
CA GLN A 77 -1.48 -2.50 -15.32
C GLN A 77 -0.72 -2.11 -16.59
N TYR A 78 0.29 -1.25 -16.43
CA TYR A 78 1.15 -0.83 -17.52
C TYR A 78 1.99 -1.99 -18.09
N LEU A 79 2.60 -2.81 -17.23
CA LEU A 79 3.37 -3.98 -17.65
C LEU A 79 2.51 -5.01 -18.40
N ARG A 80 1.26 -5.22 -17.98
CA ARG A 80 0.29 -6.08 -18.70
C ARG A 80 -0.02 -5.56 -20.10
N LYS A 81 -0.28 -4.26 -20.22
CA LYS A 81 -0.56 -3.65 -21.53
C LYS A 81 0.63 -3.76 -22.49
N LYS A 82 1.85 -3.79 -21.95
CA LYS A 82 3.08 -4.00 -22.71
C LYS A 82 3.42 -5.46 -23.01
N GLY A 83 2.61 -6.42 -22.57
CA GLY A 83 2.82 -7.83 -22.86
C GLY A 83 3.97 -8.47 -22.06
N TYR A 84 4.42 -7.84 -20.95
CA TYR A 84 5.40 -8.49 -20.07
C TYR A 84 4.79 -9.74 -19.44
N ARG A 85 5.55 -10.84 -19.48
CA ARG A 85 5.19 -12.07 -18.78
C ARG A 85 5.40 -11.86 -17.28
N MET A 86 4.34 -11.92 -16.51
CA MET A 86 4.39 -11.62 -15.07
C MET A 86 4.52 -12.89 -14.24
N PHE A 87 5.62 -13.62 -14.48
CA PHE A 87 5.85 -15.07 -14.26
C PHE A 87 5.36 -15.97 -15.40
#